data_AF-A0A2I2YT58-F1
#
_entry.id   AF-A0A2I2YT58-F1
#
_cell.length_a   1.000
_cell.length_b   1.000
_cell.length_c   1.000
_cell.angle_alpha   90.00
_cell.angle_beta   90.00
_cell.angle_gamma   90.00
#
_symmetry.space_group_name_H-M   'P 1'
#
loop_
_entity.id
_entity.type
_entity.pdbx_description
1 polymer ?
#
loop_
_entity_poly.entity_id
_entity_poly.type
_entity_poly.pdbx_seq_one_letter_code
_entity_poly.pdbx_strand_id
1 'polypeptide(L)'
;MDEEYDVIVLGTGLTECILSGIMSVNGKKVLHMDRNPYYGGESSSITPLEELYKRFQLLEGPPESMGRGRDWNVDLIPKFLMANGQLVKMLLYTEVTRYLDFKVVEGSFVYKGGKIYKVPSTETEALASRPPLNPRDIAKCLSQEGP
;
A
#
# COMPACT_ATOMS: atom_id res chain seq x y z
N MET A 1 -20.19 -26.68 2.84
CA MET A 1 -18.78 -26.59 2.41
C MET A 1 -18.53 -27.79 1.55
N ASP A 2 -17.87 -27.62 0.41
CA ASP A 2 -17.54 -28.78 -0.43
C ASP A 2 -16.46 -29.59 0.26
N GLU A 3 -16.36 -30.89 -0.05
CA GLU A 3 -15.38 -31.75 0.61
C GLU A 3 -13.98 -31.65 0.00
N GLU A 4 -13.86 -31.13 -1.22
CA GLU A 4 -12.59 -31.09 -1.97
C GLU A 4 -12.36 -29.73 -2.66
N TYR A 5 -11.13 -29.25 -2.53
CA TYR A 5 -10.59 -28.01 -3.10
C TYR A 5 -9.17 -28.26 -3.60
N ASP A 6 -8.77 -27.61 -4.70
CA ASP A 6 -7.41 -27.71 -5.22
C ASP A 6 -6.39 -27.01 -4.31
N VAL A 7 -6.81 -25.89 -3.70
CA VAL A 7 -5.96 -25.04 -2.86
C VAL A 7 -6.77 -24.53 -1.68
N ILE A 8 -6.19 -24.59 -0.47
CA ILE A 8 -6.74 -23.96 0.73
C ILE A 8 -5.77 -22.84 1.15
N VAL A 9 -6.29 -21.63 1.28
CA VAL A 9 -5.55 -20.45 1.72
C VAL A 9 -6.06 -20.02 3.09
N LEU A 10 -5.14 -19.89 4.05
CA LEU A 10 -5.43 -19.50 5.43
C LEU A 10 -4.86 -18.10 5.70
N GLY A 11 -5.73 -17.17 6.05
CA GLY A 11 -5.40 -15.76 6.24
C GLY A 11 -5.75 -14.92 5.03
N THR A 12 -6.17 -13.68 5.26
CA THR A 12 -6.62 -12.72 4.24
C THR A 12 -5.70 -11.51 4.13
N GLY A 13 -4.42 -11.70 4.42
CA GLY A 13 -3.41 -10.70 4.16
C GLY A 13 -3.26 -10.42 2.66
N LEU A 14 -2.54 -9.34 2.33
CA LEU A 14 -2.34 -8.93 0.93
C LEU A 14 -1.72 -10.06 0.09
N THR A 15 -0.71 -10.75 0.63
CA THR A 15 0.00 -11.83 -0.06
C THR A 15 -0.91 -13.01 -0.35
N GLU A 16 -1.64 -13.48 0.67
CA GLU A 16 -2.58 -14.60 0.57
C GLU A 16 -3.69 -14.29 -0.43
N CYS A 17 -4.25 -13.08 -0.40
CA CYS A 17 -5.28 -12.63 -1.34
C CYS A 17 -4.80 -12.61 -2.79
N ILE A 18 -3.57 -12.13 -3.04
CA ILE A 18 -3.02 -12.11 -4.40
C ILE A 18 -2.81 -13.54 -4.92
N LEU A 19 -2.24 -14.43 -4.10
CA LEU A 19 -2.04 -15.82 -4.47
C LEU A 19 -3.37 -16.55 -4.72
N SER A 20 -4.34 -16.35 -3.83
CA SER A 20 -5.70 -16.87 -3.97
C SER A 20 -6.36 -16.41 -5.28
N GLY A 21 -6.23 -15.12 -5.62
CA GLY A 21 -6.70 -14.56 -6.88
C GLY A 21 -6.02 -15.18 -8.11
N ILE A 22 -4.69 -15.27 -8.12
CA ILE A 22 -3.93 -15.87 -9.24
C ILE A 22 -4.33 -17.34 -9.44
N MET A 23 -4.44 -18.12 -8.37
CA MET A 23 -4.85 -19.53 -8.45
C MET A 23 -6.27 -19.67 -9.00
N SER A 24 -7.19 -18.78 -8.59
CA SER A 24 -8.56 -18.77 -9.07
C SER A 24 -8.64 -18.42 -10.57
N VAL A 25 -7.89 -17.42 -11.03
CA VAL A 25 -7.79 -17.07 -12.47
C VAL A 25 -7.21 -18.22 -13.29
N ASN A 26 -6.29 -19.00 -12.70
CA ASN A 26 -5.73 -20.20 -13.32
C ASN A 26 -6.67 -21.44 -13.24
N GLY A 27 -7.94 -21.26 -12.87
CA GLY A 27 -8.95 -22.31 -12.88
C GLY A 27 -8.90 -23.27 -11.71
N LYS A 28 -8.17 -22.94 -10.63
CA LYS A 28 -8.16 -23.75 -9.41
C LYS A 28 -9.39 -23.45 -8.55
N LYS A 29 -9.96 -24.49 -7.95
CA LYS A 29 -11.01 -24.36 -6.94
C LYS A 29 -10.35 -24.01 -5.59
N VAL A 30 -10.41 -22.74 -5.21
CA VAL A 30 -9.74 -22.22 -4.01
C VAL A 30 -10.72 -22.07 -2.85
N LEU A 31 -10.34 -22.57 -1.67
CA LEU A 31 -11.00 -22.25 -0.41
C LEU A 31 -10.14 -21.23 0.35
N HIS A 32 -10.66 -20.02 0.53
CA HIS A 32 -9.94 -18.94 1.22
C HIS A 32 -10.67 -18.54 2.49
N MET A 33 -10.01 -18.69 3.64
CA MET A 33 -10.62 -18.42 4.95
C MET A 33 -9.65 -17.73 5.91
N ASP A 34 -10.19 -17.03 6.89
CA ASP A 34 -9.44 -16.40 7.97
C ASP A 34 -10.09 -16.76 9.32
N ARG A 35 -9.29 -16.82 10.38
CA ARG A 35 -9.79 -16.97 11.75
C ARG A 35 -10.35 -15.65 12.30
N ASN A 36 -9.87 -14.53 11.76
CA ASN A 36 -10.25 -13.20 12.21
C ASN A 36 -11.62 -12.83 11.64
N PRO A 37 -12.46 -12.08 12.38
CA PRO A 37 -13.74 -11.59 11.88
C PRO A 37 -13.61 -10.41 10.90
N TYR A 38 -12.40 -10.13 10.41
CA TYR A 38 -12.07 -9.01 9.52
C TYR A 38 -10.98 -9.42 8.52
N TYR A 39 -10.89 -8.68 7.42
CA TYR A 39 -9.90 -8.90 6.36
C TYR A 39 -8.54 -8.24 6.66
N GLY A 40 -7.48 -8.74 6.03
CA GLY A 40 -6.17 -8.09 5.99
C GLY A 40 -5.15 -8.60 7.01
N GLY A 41 -5.56 -9.43 7.98
CA GLY A 41 -4.66 -9.99 8.99
C GLY A 41 -3.85 -8.90 9.71
N GLU A 42 -2.53 -9.05 9.75
CA GLU A 42 -1.61 -8.04 10.32
C GLU A 42 -1.58 -6.72 9.53
N SER A 43 -1.98 -6.74 8.26
CA SER A 43 -2.07 -5.58 7.37
C SER A 43 -3.48 -5.01 7.28
N SER A 44 -4.36 -5.28 8.25
CA SER A 44 -5.74 -4.79 8.24
C SER A 44 -5.82 -3.26 8.29
N SER A 45 -6.86 -2.70 7.66
CA SER A 45 -7.29 -1.32 7.86
C SER A 45 -8.38 -1.27 8.92
N ILE A 46 -8.30 -0.30 9.84
CA ILE A 46 -9.23 -0.15 10.95
C ILE A 46 -10.18 1.00 10.68
N THR A 47 -11.47 0.71 10.83
CA THR A 47 -12.57 1.67 10.77
C THR A 47 -13.71 1.17 11.67
N PRO A 48 -14.45 2.06 12.37
CA PRO A 48 -14.24 3.52 12.44
C PRO A 48 -13.09 3.88 13.39
N LEU A 49 -12.76 5.17 13.50
CA LEU A 49 -11.65 5.69 14.31
C LEU A 49 -11.72 5.23 15.79
N GLU A 50 -12.90 5.06 16.34
CA GLU A 50 -13.12 4.59 17.71
C GLU A 50 -12.53 3.18 17.95
N GLU A 51 -12.59 2.28 16.95
CA GLU A 51 -11.98 0.94 17.06
C GLU A 51 -10.45 1.02 17.04
N LEU A 52 -9.87 2.01 16.37
CA LEU A 52 -8.43 2.26 16.42
C LEU A 52 -8.01 2.67 17.84
N TYR A 53 -8.72 3.62 18.45
CA TYR A 53 -8.45 4.06 19.82
C TYR A 53 -8.56 2.90 20.81
N LYS A 54 -9.63 2.09 20.70
CA LYS A 54 -9.82 0.89 21.51
C LYS A 54 -8.68 -0.12 21.35
N ARG A 55 -8.22 -0.37 20.11
CA ARG A 55 -7.10 -1.28 19.85
C ARG A 55 -5.81 -0.84 20.54
N PHE A 56 -5.53 0.46 20.54
CA PHE A 56 -4.36 1.05 21.21
C PHE A 56 -4.61 1.41 22.69
N GLN A 57 -5.72 0.95 23.28
CA GLN A 57 -6.08 1.15 24.68
C GLN A 57 -6.21 2.62 25.09
N LEU A 58 -6.60 3.48 24.15
CA LEU A 58 -6.87 4.90 24.38
C LEU A 58 -8.34 5.08 24.79
N LEU A 59 -8.58 5.01 26.10
CA LEU A 59 -9.93 4.96 26.69
C LEU A 59 -10.75 6.25 26.51
N GLU A 60 -10.09 7.37 26.24
CA GLU A 60 -10.74 8.68 26.05
C GLU A 60 -11.51 8.76 24.72
N GLY A 61 -11.22 7.85 23.78
CA GLY A 61 -11.78 7.88 22.42
C GLY A 61 -11.26 9.06 21.59
N PRO A 62 -11.63 9.12 20.30
CA PRO A 62 -11.24 10.24 19.44
C PRO A 62 -11.95 11.54 19.87
N PRO A 63 -11.23 12.68 19.93
CA PRO A 63 -11.85 13.96 20.23
C PRO A 63 -12.76 14.43 19.09
N GLU A 64 -13.75 15.27 19.39
CA GLU A 64 -14.72 15.79 18.39
C GLU A 64 -14.05 16.49 17.19
N SER A 65 -12.85 17.06 17.38
CA SER A 65 -12.06 17.70 16.33
C SER A 65 -11.62 16.73 15.21
N MET A 66 -11.64 15.41 15.44
CA MET A 66 -11.32 14.39 14.43
C MET A 66 -12.49 14.11 13.47
N GLY A 67 -13.66 14.73 13.70
CA GLY A 67 -14.82 14.60 12.83
C GLY A 67 -15.50 13.23 12.95
N ARG A 68 -16.06 12.74 11.84
CA ARG A 68 -16.82 11.49 11.83
C ARG A 68 -15.88 10.29 11.78
N GLY A 69 -15.93 9.42 12.79
CA GLY A 69 -15.05 8.25 12.87
C GLY A 69 -15.13 7.30 11.66
N ARG A 70 -16.27 7.21 10.97
CA ARG A 70 -16.46 6.36 9.77
C ARG A 70 -15.74 6.86 8.52
N ASP A 71 -15.32 8.12 8.50
CA ASP A 71 -14.58 8.68 7.36
C ASP A 71 -13.09 8.29 7.43
N TRP A 72 -12.67 7.66 8.53
CA TRP A 72 -11.31 7.16 8.75
C TRP A 72 -11.18 5.70 8.33
N ASN A 73 -10.14 5.42 7.56
CA ASN A 73 -9.64 4.08 7.27
C ASN A 73 -8.13 4.10 7.53
N VAL A 74 -7.70 3.49 8.64
CA VAL A 74 -6.30 3.56 9.10
C VAL A 74 -5.64 2.21 8.94
N ASP A 75 -4.72 2.12 7.98
CA ASP A 75 -3.93 0.93 7.74
C ASP A 75 -2.91 0.71 8.86
N LEU A 76 -2.85 -0.50 9.41
CA LEU A 76 -1.83 -0.85 10.40
C LEU A 76 -0.41 -0.90 9.81
N ILE A 77 -0.30 -1.26 8.53
CA ILE A 77 0.97 -1.36 7.80
C ILE A 77 0.80 -0.67 6.44
N PRO A 78 0.84 0.67 6.38
CA PRO A 78 0.69 1.40 5.12
C PRO A 78 1.90 1.15 4.21
N LYS A 79 1.64 0.84 2.94
CA LYS A 79 2.67 0.63 1.90
C LYS A 79 2.24 1.29 0.60
N PHE A 80 3.20 1.89 -0.11
CA PHE A 80 2.97 2.41 -1.45
C PHE A 80 3.24 1.35 -2.52
N LEU A 81 2.50 1.42 -3.61
CA LEU A 81 2.75 0.61 -4.80
C LEU A 81 3.56 1.43 -5.80
N MET A 82 4.69 0.88 -6.23
CA MET A 82 5.44 1.44 -7.35
C MET A 82 4.61 1.25 -8.63
N ALA A 83 4.30 2.35 -9.34
CA ALA A 83 3.37 2.34 -10.47
C ALA A 83 3.71 1.31 -11.55
N ASN A 84 5.01 1.18 -11.89
CA ASN A 84 5.51 0.20 -12.87
C ASN A 84 6.07 -1.08 -12.22
N GLY A 85 5.77 -1.32 -10.94
CA GLY A 85 6.25 -2.46 -10.18
C GLY A 85 5.57 -3.78 -10.56
N GLN A 86 6.22 -4.90 -10.21
CA GLN A 86 5.67 -6.25 -10.44
C GLN A 86 4.32 -6.46 -9.74
N LEU A 87 4.14 -5.87 -8.55
CA LEU A 87 2.89 -5.98 -7.79
C LEU A 87 1.70 -5.43 -8.58
N VAL A 88 1.82 -4.23 -9.16
CA VAL A 88 0.75 -3.65 -9.99
C VAL A 88 0.45 -4.52 -11.21
N LYS A 89 1.49 -5.09 -11.84
CA LYS A 89 1.32 -6.03 -12.97
C LYS A 89 0.55 -7.29 -12.56
N MET A 90 0.81 -7.84 -11.37
CA MET A 90 0.06 -8.97 -10.83
C MET A 90 -1.41 -8.61 -10.56
N LEU A 91 -1.68 -7.44 -9.99
CA LEU A 91 -3.06 -6.99 -9.75
C LEU A 91 -3.83 -6.84 -11.08
N LEU A 92 -3.20 -6.29 -12.11
CA LEU A 92 -3.78 -6.20 -13.46
C LEU A 92 -4.09 -7.60 -14.04
N TYR A 93 -3.16 -8.55 -13.90
CA TYR A 93 -3.35 -9.92 -14.36
C TYR A 93 -4.55 -10.61 -13.69
N THR A 94 -4.75 -10.39 -12.40
CA THR A 94 -5.90 -10.93 -11.65
C THR A 94 -7.21 -10.15 -11.87
N GLU A 95 -7.17 -9.05 -12.64
CA GLU A 95 -8.29 -8.12 -12.86
C GLU A 95 -8.90 -7.47 -11.60
N VAL A 96 -8.27 -7.60 -10.44
CA VAL A 96 -8.76 -7.00 -9.18
C VAL A 96 -8.74 -5.46 -9.20
N THR A 97 -7.99 -4.86 -10.13
CA THR A 97 -7.95 -3.41 -10.33
C THR A 97 -9.31 -2.83 -10.73
N ARG A 98 -10.28 -3.64 -11.15
CA ARG A 98 -11.68 -3.20 -11.38
C ARG A 98 -12.38 -2.75 -10.09
N TYR A 99 -11.87 -3.15 -8.94
CA TYR A 99 -12.43 -2.85 -7.62
C TYR A 99 -11.56 -1.88 -6.80
N LEU A 100 -10.45 -1.40 -7.39
CA LEU A 100 -9.48 -0.56 -6.69
C LEU A 100 -9.27 0.73 -7.47
N ASP A 101 -9.47 1.86 -6.79
CA ASP A 101 -9.08 3.17 -7.30
C ASP A 101 -7.72 3.57 -6.73
N PHE A 102 -6.78 3.88 -7.62
CA PHE A 102 -5.45 4.35 -7.23
C PHE A 102 -5.37 5.87 -7.30
N LYS A 103 -4.78 6.47 -6.26
CA LYS A 103 -4.38 7.87 -6.25
C LYS A 103 -2.87 7.98 -6.21
N VAL A 104 -2.31 8.79 -7.12
CA VAL A 104 -0.87 9.06 -7.17
C VAL A 104 -0.47 9.87 -5.92
N VAL A 105 0.63 9.45 -5.30
CA VAL A 105 1.26 10.18 -4.18
C VAL A 105 1.91 11.46 -4.73
N GLU A 106 1.74 12.58 -4.05
CA GLU A 106 2.19 13.89 -4.53
C GLU A 106 3.72 14.03 -4.59
N GLY A 107 4.45 13.39 -3.69
CA GLY A 107 5.90 13.48 -3.66
C GLY A 107 6.58 12.43 -2.79
N SER A 108 7.87 12.23 -3.06
CA SER A 108 8.78 11.44 -2.25
C SER A 108 9.84 12.37 -1.65
N PHE A 109 10.20 12.13 -0.38
CA PHE A 109 11.10 13.01 0.37
C PHE A 109 12.18 12.20 1.08
N VAL A 110 13.36 12.80 1.25
CA VAL A 110 14.50 12.24 1.97
C VAL A 110 14.89 13.16 3.12
N TYR A 111 15.21 12.57 4.28
CA TYR A 111 15.71 13.29 5.44
C TYR A 111 17.24 13.30 5.44
N LYS A 112 17.85 14.48 5.61
CA LYS A 112 19.29 14.62 5.82
C LYS A 112 19.60 15.88 6.63
N GLY A 113 20.40 15.74 7.68
CA GLY A 113 20.90 16.88 8.46
C GLY A 113 19.81 17.77 9.06
N GLY A 114 18.76 17.17 9.64
CA GLY A 114 17.68 17.93 10.29
C GLY A 114 16.62 18.48 9.35
N LYS A 115 16.74 18.26 8.04
CA LYS A 115 15.80 18.80 7.03
C LYS A 115 15.31 17.70 6.10
N ILE A 116 14.10 17.90 5.57
CA ILE A 116 13.50 17.07 4.53
C ILE A 116 13.69 17.73 3.16
N TYR A 117 13.93 16.92 2.14
CA TYR A 117 14.16 17.36 0.76
C TYR A 117 13.33 16.52 -0.18
N LYS A 118 12.70 17.14 -1.19
CA LYS A 118 12.02 16.39 -2.25
C LYS A 118 13.06 15.57 -3.01
N VAL A 119 12.80 14.28 -3.21
CA VAL A 119 13.61 13.42 -4.07
C VAL A 119 13.29 13.80 -5.52
N PRO A 120 14.27 14.26 -6.31
CA PRO A 120 14.03 14.65 -7.69
C PRO A 120 13.71 13.42 -8.53
N SER A 121 12.63 13.48 -9.31
CA SER A 121 12.23 12.40 -10.24
C SER A 121 12.39 12.78 -11.71
N THR A 122 12.85 14.01 -11.99
CA THR A 122 13.14 14.50 -13.34
C THR A 122 14.45 15.28 -13.35
N GLU A 123 15.05 15.47 -14.53
CA GLU A 123 16.26 16.28 -14.70
C GLU A 123 16.05 17.72 -14.23
N THR A 124 14.91 18.33 -14.56
CA THR A 124 14.55 19.69 -14.14
C THR A 124 14.48 19.80 -12.61
N GLU A 125 13.88 18.82 -11.94
CA GLU A 125 13.83 18.80 -10.47
C GLU A 125 15.22 18.59 -9.86
N ALA A 126 16.05 17.75 -10.49
CA ALA A 126 17.42 17.50 -10.04
C ALA A 126 18.23 18.80 -10.10
N LEU A 127 18.17 19.54 -11.19
CA LEU A 127 18.86 20.83 -11.35
C LEU A 127 18.35 21.92 -10.39
N ALA A 128 17.06 21.88 -10.02
CA ALA A 128 16.46 22.77 -9.03
C ALA A 128 16.72 22.35 -7.57
N SER A 129 17.26 21.14 -7.34
CA SER A 129 17.46 20.60 -5.99
C SER A 129 18.63 21.30 -5.26
N ARG A 130 18.51 21.41 -3.93
CA ARG A 130 19.52 22.02 -3.04
C ARG A 130 20.27 20.91 -2.28
N PRO A 131 21.44 21.20 -1.65
CA PRO A 131 22.21 20.20 -0.92
C PRO A 131 21.31 19.42 0.03
N PRO A 132 21.40 18.09 0.01
CA PRO A 132 22.67 17.39 0.22
C PRO A 132 23.21 16.59 -0.98
N LEU A 133 22.53 16.65 -2.10
CA LEU A 133 22.82 15.89 -3.31
C LEU A 133 23.44 16.81 -4.35
N ASN A 134 24.44 16.36 -5.10
CA ASN A 134 25.03 17.15 -6.18
C ASN A 134 24.06 17.18 -7.38
N PRO A 135 23.44 18.33 -7.72
CA PRO A 135 22.41 18.42 -8.75
C PRO A 135 22.86 17.91 -10.12
N ARG A 136 24.13 18.15 -10.47
CA ARG A 136 24.71 17.78 -11.77
C ARG A 136 24.93 16.27 -11.90
N ASP A 137 25.36 15.62 -10.82
CA ASP A 137 25.57 14.17 -10.82
C ASP A 137 24.24 13.44 -10.93
N ILE A 138 23.21 13.92 -10.23
CA ILE A 138 21.84 13.36 -10.34
C ILE A 138 21.27 13.58 -11.73
N ALA A 139 21.31 14.80 -12.26
CA ALA A 139 20.80 15.10 -13.60
C ALA A 139 21.47 14.22 -14.67
N LYS A 140 22.79 13.98 -14.53
CA LYS A 140 23.53 13.09 -15.41
C LYS A 140 23.11 11.62 -15.26
N CYS A 141 22.90 11.13 -14.04
CA CYS A 141 22.37 9.77 -13.83
C CYS A 141 20.96 9.61 -14.42
N LEU A 142 20.06 10.57 -14.18
CA LEU A 142 18.69 10.51 -14.69
C LEU A 142 18.61 10.60 -16.22
N SER A 143 19.52 11.35 -16.85
CA SER A 143 19.58 11.45 -18.32
C SER A 143 20.25 10.24 -18.99
N GLN A 144 21.05 9.47 -18.24
CA GLN A 144 21.64 8.22 -18.71
C GLN A 144 20.66 7.03 -18.69
N GLU A 145 19.54 7.16 -17.98
CA GLU A 145 18.46 6.16 -17.92
C GLU A 145 17.29 6.43 -18.91
N GLY A 146 17.57 7.06 -20.06
CA GLY A 146 16.61 7.18 -21.17
C GLY A 146 16.45 5.85 -21.95
N PRO A 147 15.26 5.59 -22.52
CA PRO A 147 14.47 4.35 -22.44
C PRO A 147 15.17 3.04 -22.84
#